data_AF-A0A4Y9SPF9-F1
#
_entry.id   AF-A0A4Y9SPF9-F1
#
_cell.length_a   1.000
_cell.length_b   1.000
_cell.length_c   1.000
_cell.angle_alpha   90.00
_cell.angle_beta   90.00
_cell.angle_gamma   90.00
#
_symmetry.space_group_name_H-M   'P 1'
#
loop_
_entity.id
_entity.type
_entity.pdbx_description
1 polymer ?
#
loop_
_entity_poly.entity_id
_entity_poly.type
_entity_poly.pdbx_seq_one_letter_code
_entity_poly.pdbx_strand_id
1 'polypeptide(L)' 'MSRGAERIIVRELGVADAAANTRAERLYDFFGFRQFGLEPDAFFLDGRYCAKQHRQLILDSFQHHE' A
#
# COMPACT_ATOMS: atom_id res chain seq x y z
N MET A 1 -14.69 -11.76 30.27
CA MET A 1 -13.83 -12.14 29.14
C MET A 1 -14.17 -11.25 27.96
N SER A 2 -13.63 -10.03 27.89
CA SER A 2 -13.82 -9.17 26.73
C SER A 2 -12.79 -9.55 25.68
N ARG A 3 -13.24 -10.03 24.52
CA ARG A 3 -12.43 -10.04 23.30
C ARG A 3 -12.12 -8.58 23.00
N GLY A 4 -10.89 -8.14 23.31
CA GLY A 4 -10.42 -6.83 22.87
C GLY A 4 -10.55 -6.79 21.36
N ALA A 5 -11.29 -5.82 20.82
CA ALA A 5 -11.41 -5.65 19.39
C ALA A 5 -10.00 -5.40 18.83
N GLU A 6 -9.48 -6.38 18.11
CA GLU A 6 -8.25 -6.25 17.34
C GLU A 6 -8.46 -5.09 16.35
N ARG A 7 -7.70 -4.02 16.53
CA ARG A 7 -7.85 -2.82 15.71
C ARG A 7 -6.95 -2.99 14.50
N ILE A 8 -7.48 -3.61 13.46
CA ILE A 8 -6.82 -3.68 12.15
C ILE A 8 -6.83 -2.28 11.55
N ILE A 9 -5.64 -1.69 11.39
CA ILE A 9 -5.48 -0.41 10.68
C ILE A 9 -4.99 -0.74 9.28
N VAL A 10 -5.82 -0.45 8.28
CA VAL A 10 -5.44 -0.56 6.86
C VAL A 10 -4.91 0.78 6.38
N ARG A 11 -3.72 0.79 5.79
CA ARG A 11 -3.15 1.96 5.11
C ARG A 11 -2.97 1.67 3.63
N GLU A 12 -3.54 2.50 2.78
CA GLU A 12 -3.46 2.37 1.32
C GLU A 12 -2.51 3.41 0.73
N LEU A 13 -1.76 3.01 -0.29
CA LEU A 13 -0.87 3.89 -1.03
C LEU A 13 -0.85 3.52 -2.51
N GLY A 14 -0.91 4.53 -3.37
CA GLY A 14 -0.77 4.37 -4.81
C GLY A 14 0.65 4.70 -5.30
N VAL A 15 1.21 3.86 -6.16
CA VAL A 15 2.48 4.11 -6.84
C VAL A 15 2.21 4.34 -8.32
N ALA A 16 2.57 5.53 -8.79
CA ALA A 16 2.54 5.90 -10.20
C ALA A 16 3.70 5.22 -10.95
N ASP A 17 3.40 4.52 -12.04
CA ASP A 17 4.36 3.91 -12.98
C ASP A 17 5.44 3.04 -12.29
N ALA A 18 5.14 1.75 -12.10
CA ALA A 18 6.01 0.77 -11.45
C ALA A 18 7.42 0.71 -12.08
N ALA A 19 7.54 0.98 -13.40
CA ALA A 19 8.82 1.02 -14.08
C ALA A 19 9.66 2.26 -13.71
N ALA A 20 9.02 3.39 -13.40
CA ALA A 20 9.70 4.65 -13.07
C ALA A 20 10.03 4.79 -11.58
N ASN A 21 9.29 4.12 -10.69
CA ASN A 21 9.41 4.35 -9.25
C ASN A 21 9.80 3.11 -8.43
N THR A 22 10.70 2.29 -8.97
CA THR A 22 11.22 1.07 -8.31
C THR A 22 11.81 1.35 -6.91
N ARG A 23 12.30 2.57 -6.65
CA ARG A 23 12.78 2.96 -5.31
C ARG A 23 11.64 3.03 -4.29
N ALA A 24 10.52 3.65 -4.65
CA ALA A 24 9.36 3.71 -3.77
C ALA A 24 8.76 2.30 -3.57
N GLU A 25 8.72 1.48 -4.63
CA GLU A 25 8.27 0.10 -4.53
C GLU A 25 9.05 -0.69 -3.48
N ARG A 26 10.39 -0.66 -3.55
CA ARG A 26 11.24 -1.34 -2.56
C ARG A 26 11.05 -0.81 -1.16
N LEU A 27 10.81 0.49 -0.99
CA LEU A 27 10.53 1.09 0.31
C LEU A 27 9.21 0.55 0.89
N TYR A 28 8.17 0.46 0.07
CA TYR A 28 6.87 -0.06 0.51
C TYR A 28 6.93 -1.56 0.79
N ASP A 29 7.65 -2.32 -0.03
CA ASP A 29 7.90 -3.74 0.21
C ASP A 29 8.64 -3.94 1.54
N PHE A 30 9.65 -3.11 1.85
CA PHE A 30 10.37 -3.14 3.12
C PHE A 30 9.46 -2.91 4.33
N PHE A 31 8.48 -2.02 4.22
CA PHE A 31 7.48 -1.78 5.28
C PHE A 31 6.33 -2.79 5.28
N GLY A 32 6.34 -3.79 4.40
CA GLY A 32 5.33 -4.86 4.37
C GLY A 32 4.04 -4.52 3.62
N PHE A 33 4.02 -3.44 2.83
CA PHE A 33 2.88 -3.17 1.95
C PHE A 33 2.76 -4.26 0.88
N ARG A 34 1.53 -4.70 0.61
CA ARG A 34 1.22 -5.70 -0.41
C ARG A 34 0.41 -5.08 -1.54
N GLN A 35 0.71 -5.46 -2.77
CA GLN A 35 -0.09 -5.08 -3.94
C GLN A 35 -1.49 -5.68 -3.83
N PHE A 36 -2.53 -4.90 -4.16
CA PHE A 36 -3.92 -5.40 -4.16
C PHE A 36 -4.72 -5.01 -5.40
N GLY A 37 -4.25 -4.06 -6.22
CA GLY A 37 -4.92 -3.68 -7.45
C GLY A 37 -4.04 -2.85 -8.37
N LEU A 38 -4.31 -2.93 -9.67
CA LEU A 38 -3.69 -2.09 -10.69
C LEU A 38 -4.80 -1.30 -11.38
N GLU A 39 -4.68 0.02 -11.38
CA GLU A 39 -5.59 0.89 -12.10
C GLU A 39 -4.89 1.37 -13.38
N PRO A 40 -5.30 0.85 -14.56
CA PRO A 40 -4.78 1.32 -15.84
C PRO A 40 -5.24 2.76 -16.08
N ASP A 41 -4.41 3.54 -16.77
CA ASP A 41 -4.72 4.91 -17.19
C ASP A 41 -5.15 5.87 -16.07
N ALA A 42 -4.71 5.61 -14.84
CA ALA A 42 -5.08 6.32 -13.63
C ALA A 42 -4.74 7.83 -13.63
N PHE A 43 -3.72 8.24 -14.39
CA PHE A 43 -3.34 9.64 -14.52
C PHE A 43 -2.67 9.92 -15.88
N PHE A 44 -2.88 11.13 -16.39
CA PHE A 44 -2.24 11.62 -17.62
C PHE A 44 -1.04 12.50 -17.24
N LEU A 45 0.15 12.09 -17.64
CA LEU A 45 1.42 12.75 -17.34
C LEU A 45 2.30 12.74 -18.58
N ASP A 46 2.90 13.88 -18.94
CA ASP A 46 3.82 14.01 -20.09
C ASP A 46 3.26 13.44 -21.40
N GLY A 47 1.98 13.67 -21.68
CA GLY A 47 1.34 13.23 -22.93
C GLY A 47 0.95 11.75 -22.98
N ARG A 48 1.13 10.99 -21.89
CA ARG A 48 0.79 9.57 -21.79
C ARG A 48 -0.09 9.27 -20.59
N TYR A 49 -1.01 8.33 -20.75
CA TYR A 49 -1.69 7.73 -19.61
C TYR A 49 -0.74 6.75 -18.90
N CYS A 50 -0.77 6.78 -17.59
CA CYS A 50 0.10 6.01 -16.72
C CYS A 50 -0.73 5.19 -15.73
N ALA A 51 -0.29 3.97 -15.44
CA ALA A 51 -0.95 3.11 -14.49
C ALA A 51 -0.56 3.45 -13.04
N LYS A 52 -1.48 3.16 -12.11
CA LYS A 52 -1.28 3.28 -10.66
C LYS A 52 -1.37 1.90 -10.00
N GLN A 53 -0.31 1.50 -9.32
CA GLN A 53 -0.29 0.30 -8.48
C GLN A 53 -0.83 0.63 -7.09
N HIS A 54 -1.94 0.02 -6.70
CA HIS A 54 -2.51 0.12 -5.36
C HIS A 54 -1.85 -0.90 -4.43
N ARG A 55 -1.42 -0.43 -3.26
CA ARG A 55 -0.74 -1.21 -2.23
C ARG A 55 -1.38 -0.96 -0.86
N GLN A 56 -1.46 -1.98 -0.02
CA GLN A 56 -2.05 -1.92 1.31
C GLN A 56 -1.10 -2.47 2.38
N LEU A 57 -1.06 -1.83 3.53
CA LEU A 57 -0.43 -2.35 4.75
C LEU A 57 -1.53 -2.64 5.78
N ILE A 58 -1.56 -3.87 6.26
CA ILE A 58 -2.46 -4.32 7.32
C ILE A 58 -1.63 -4.35 8.60
N LEU A 59 -1.99 -3.49 9.56
CA LEU A 59 -1.35 -3.45 10.87
C LEU A 59 -2.25 -4.17 11.87
N ASP A 60 -1.80 -5.33 12.34
CA ASP A 60 -2.42 -6.03 13.45
C ASP A 60 -1.91 -5.39 14.74
N SER A 61 -2.83 -4.91 15.58
CA SER A 61 -2.48 -4.31 16.86
C SER A 61 -2.02 -5.40 17.83
N PHE A 62 -0.71 -5.62 17.97
CA PHE A 62 -0.17 -6.36 19.11
C PHE A 62 -0.50 -5.59 20.39
N GLN A 63 -1.35 -6.19 21.24
CA GLN A 63 -1.53 -5.70 22.60
C GLN A 63 -0.17 -5.82 23.33
N HIS A 64 0.33 -4.70 23.84
CA HIS A 64 1.41 -4.71 24.83
C HIS A 64 0.94 -5.57 26.01
N HIS A 65 1.58 -6.72 26.20
CA HIS A 65 1.74 -7.32 27.51
C HIS A 65 2.97 -6.67 28.13
N GLU A 66 2.75 -5.78 29.09
CA GLU A 66 3.31 -5.78 30.46
C GLU A 66 2.97 -4.47 31.18
#